data_AF-A0A2U8GYA8-F1
#
_entry.id   AF-A0A2U8GYA8-F1
#
_cell.length_a   1.000
_cell.length_b   1.000
_cell.length_c   1.000
_cell.angle_alpha   90.00
_cell.angle_beta   90.00
_cell.angle_gamma   90.00
#
_symmetry.space_group_name_H-M   'P 1'
#
loop_
_entity.id
_entity.type
_entity.pdbx_description
1 polymer ?
#
loop_
_entity_poly.entity_id
_entity_poly.type
_entity_poly.pdbx_seq_one_letter_code
_entity_poly.pdbx_strand_id
1 'polypeptide(L)'
;MTCSRRQTRIVSPILQMIPLRTVTPTALPSLSRRWRNDPGSDPLPVLWRASSNQQPRLAVRPSPRGVRLHRVPRPGAGHRVPTRAGRWREGRGRVRCRLCLEHPRPGGRMTPTEAILAALKGRTRLINGTTDELKALLAEANKQVMAILASAPSDYQQWLLPQLRAEIGRVMEALGTEAAAVVDGGQVAAWRGGSAMVDSSLAASGISAALPQLDVVQLGAMRSFLTEKISGISTEAANRINTQLGLVTMGAQTPFDAIKAVTTTLNEATYKRATTIVHTELNRAFSTANQLRMEQSAEAVPGLKKRWVQSGKREPRPEHVAIHGQEQPVDKPFLLEGGAVKLMYPGDPTGPARHTINCGCVSVPVVPKDNPYGLKRTTKDPADAEKARARAALKAAQSKG
;
A
#
# COMPACT_ATOMS: atom_id res chain seq x y z
N MET A 1 25.86 52.35 20.45
CA MET A 1 25.62 52.21 21.90
C MET A 1 24.52 53.17 22.30
N THR A 2 23.30 52.68 22.53
CA THR A 2 22.23 53.42 23.25
C THR A 2 21.10 52.42 23.54
N CYS A 3 20.81 52.22 24.82
CA CYS A 3 19.72 51.40 25.34
C CYS A 3 18.71 52.33 26.01
N SER A 4 17.45 52.29 25.60
CA SER A 4 16.33 52.87 26.38
C SER A 4 15.03 52.16 25.99
N ARG A 5 14.47 51.41 26.95
CA ARG A 5 13.12 50.86 26.92
C ARG A 5 12.13 51.95 27.32
N ARG A 6 11.00 52.06 26.60
CA ARG A 6 9.75 52.58 27.19
C ARG A 6 8.51 51.87 26.66
N GLN A 7 7.57 51.71 27.60
CA GLN A 7 6.33 50.99 27.57
C GLN A 7 5.27 51.57 26.62
N THR A 8 4.40 50.65 26.22
CA THR A 8 3.08 50.79 25.61
C THR A 8 2.15 51.80 26.30
N ARG A 9 1.45 52.62 25.50
CA ARG A 9 0.04 53.00 25.73
C ARG A 9 -0.69 53.14 24.39
N ILE A 10 -1.85 52.49 24.36
CA ILE A 10 -2.86 52.44 23.29
C ILE A 10 -3.69 53.72 23.32
N VAL A 11 -3.90 54.37 22.18
CA VAL A 11 -5.08 55.22 21.92
C VAL A 11 -5.46 55.08 20.43
N SER A 12 -6.74 54.79 20.19
CA SER A 12 -7.42 54.67 18.88
C SER A 12 -7.34 55.94 18.03
N PRO A 13 -7.53 55.85 16.70
CA PRO A 13 -8.69 56.56 16.16
C PRO A 13 -9.41 55.89 14.96
N ILE A 14 -10.74 55.99 15.02
CA ILE A 14 -11.66 56.55 13.99
C ILE A 14 -11.79 55.80 12.64
N LEU A 15 -12.98 55.23 12.49
CA LEU A 15 -13.65 54.74 11.29
C LEU A 15 -13.62 55.75 10.12
N GLN A 16 -13.18 55.28 8.95
CA GLN A 16 -13.59 55.83 7.65
C GLN A 16 -14.26 54.72 6.83
N MET A 17 -15.52 54.94 6.48
CA MET A 17 -16.31 54.11 5.56
C MET A 17 -15.84 54.32 4.11
N ILE A 18 -15.63 53.22 3.38
CA ILE A 18 -15.38 53.20 1.92
C ILE A 18 -16.50 52.34 1.28
N PRO A 19 -17.14 52.78 0.18
CA PRO A 19 -18.35 52.16 -0.35
C PRO A 19 -18.10 50.85 -1.13
N LEU A 20 -19.08 49.93 -1.00
CA LEU A 20 -19.14 48.64 -1.68
C LEU A 20 -19.35 48.82 -3.20
N ARG A 21 -18.40 48.32 -4.01
CA ARG A 21 -18.59 48.11 -5.45
C ARG A 21 -19.35 46.81 -5.70
N THR A 22 -20.50 46.92 -6.36
CA THR A 22 -21.26 45.82 -6.95
C THR A 22 -20.49 45.20 -8.12
N VAL A 23 -20.24 43.89 -8.06
CA VAL A 23 -19.71 43.11 -9.18
C VAL A 23 -20.84 42.26 -9.75
N THR A 24 -21.23 42.57 -10.99
CA THR A 24 -22.13 41.77 -11.83
C THR A 24 -21.43 40.51 -12.34
N PRO A 25 -22.08 39.32 -12.37
CA PRO A 25 -21.49 38.12 -12.95
C PRO A 25 -21.73 38.06 -14.46
N THR A 26 -20.65 37.95 -15.23
CA THR A 26 -20.65 37.74 -16.67
C THR A 26 -20.96 36.29 -17.01
N ALA A 27 -21.91 36.09 -17.93
CA ALA A 27 -22.35 34.79 -18.44
C ALA A 27 -21.26 34.05 -19.25
N LEU A 28 -21.22 32.72 -19.11
CA LEU A 28 -20.48 31.81 -19.99
C LEU A 28 -21.46 30.98 -20.83
N PRO A 29 -21.16 30.68 -22.11
CA PRO A 29 -22.13 30.12 -23.05
C PRO A 29 -22.29 28.60 -22.94
N SER A 30 -23.53 28.18 -23.14
CA SER A 30 -24.00 26.81 -23.25
C SER A 30 -23.55 26.15 -24.56
N LEU A 31 -22.92 24.98 -24.48
CA LEU A 31 -22.73 24.09 -25.61
C LEU A 31 -23.50 22.79 -25.35
N SER A 32 -24.74 22.80 -25.82
CA SER A 32 -25.57 21.62 -26.02
C SER A 32 -25.09 20.84 -27.24
N ARG A 33 -24.74 19.55 -27.08
CA ARG A 33 -24.88 18.57 -28.16
C ARG A 33 -25.62 17.33 -27.67
N ARG A 34 -26.87 17.26 -28.13
CA ARG A 34 -27.76 16.10 -28.19
C ARG A 34 -27.03 14.90 -28.80
N TRP A 35 -27.08 13.78 -28.11
CA TRP A 35 -27.02 12.47 -28.74
C TRP A 35 -28.43 12.08 -29.17
N ARG A 36 -28.61 11.83 -30.46
CA ARG A 36 -29.84 11.29 -31.06
C ARG A 36 -29.89 9.79 -30.81
N ASN A 37 -31.02 9.31 -30.29
CA ASN A 37 -31.48 7.94 -30.43
C ASN A 37 -32.07 7.76 -31.83
N ASP A 38 -31.90 6.58 -32.41
CA ASP A 38 -32.91 5.91 -33.23
C ASP A 38 -32.73 4.38 -33.14
N PRO A 39 -33.80 3.59 -33.38
CA PRO A 39 -34.11 2.38 -32.63
C PRO A 39 -34.19 1.13 -33.52
N GLY A 40 -34.38 -0.03 -32.88
CA GLY A 40 -35.05 -1.18 -33.49
C GLY A 40 -34.16 -2.38 -33.80
N SER A 41 -34.18 -3.37 -32.91
CA SER A 41 -34.87 -4.66 -33.16
C SER A 41 -34.53 -5.68 -32.05
N ASP A 42 -35.50 -5.93 -31.17
CA ASP A 42 -35.65 -7.15 -30.35
C ASP A 42 -36.02 -8.37 -31.24
N PRO A 43 -36.18 -9.61 -30.71
CA PRO A 43 -35.45 -10.30 -29.64
C PRO A 43 -35.09 -11.77 -30.01
N LEU A 44 -34.47 -12.47 -29.06
CA LEU A 44 -34.18 -13.93 -29.02
C LEU A 44 -35.39 -14.84 -29.28
N PRO A 45 -35.16 -16.15 -29.50
CA PRO A 45 -36.04 -17.16 -28.94
C PRO A 45 -35.35 -18.04 -27.90
N VAL A 46 -36.01 -18.09 -26.75
CA VAL A 46 -35.97 -19.11 -25.70
C VAL A 46 -36.41 -20.45 -26.28
N LEU A 47 -35.69 -21.53 -25.94
CA LEU A 47 -36.28 -22.87 -25.92
C LEU A 47 -36.02 -23.56 -24.58
N TRP A 48 -37.16 -23.85 -23.95
CA TRP A 48 -37.37 -24.57 -22.71
C TRP A 48 -37.32 -26.08 -22.99
N ARG A 49 -36.71 -26.87 -22.10
CA ARG A 49 -37.15 -28.25 -21.82
C ARG A 49 -36.64 -28.71 -20.45
N ALA A 50 -37.61 -29.02 -19.60
CA ALA A 50 -37.47 -29.75 -18.35
C ALA A 50 -37.14 -31.24 -18.60
N SER A 51 -36.42 -31.88 -17.68
CA SER A 51 -36.78 -33.21 -17.14
C SER A 51 -35.81 -33.69 -16.04
N SER A 52 -36.42 -34.32 -15.04
CA SER A 52 -35.93 -35.39 -14.16
C SER A 52 -34.82 -35.12 -13.13
N ASN A 53 -35.26 -34.83 -11.90
CA ASN A 53 -35.27 -35.78 -10.78
C ASN A 53 -33.99 -36.63 -10.56
N GLN A 54 -33.19 -36.27 -9.56
CA GLN A 54 -32.58 -37.20 -8.58
C GLN A 54 -31.79 -36.44 -7.50
N GLN A 55 -32.31 -36.44 -6.27
CA GLN A 55 -31.56 -36.13 -5.05
C GLN A 55 -30.85 -37.40 -4.55
N PRO A 56 -29.66 -37.30 -3.95
CA PRO A 56 -29.23 -38.24 -2.93
C PRO A 56 -29.35 -37.61 -1.54
N ARG A 57 -30.19 -38.24 -0.72
CA ARG A 57 -30.24 -38.09 0.73
C ARG A 57 -28.93 -38.61 1.34
N LEU A 58 -28.31 -37.86 2.24
CA LEU A 58 -27.35 -38.40 3.19
C LEU A 58 -27.73 -38.03 4.62
N ALA A 59 -27.71 -39.06 5.45
CA ALA A 59 -28.39 -39.17 6.72
C ALA A 59 -27.62 -38.53 7.88
N VAL A 60 -28.36 -37.85 8.74
CA VAL A 60 -27.96 -37.46 10.10
C VAL A 60 -28.31 -38.61 11.05
N ARG A 61 -27.37 -39.00 11.92
CA ARG A 61 -27.65 -39.83 13.10
C ARG A 61 -26.99 -39.22 14.36
N PRO A 62 -27.71 -39.10 15.48
CA PRO A 62 -27.19 -38.55 16.73
C PRO A 62 -26.80 -39.65 17.75
N SER A 63 -25.93 -39.33 18.71
CA SER A 63 -25.84 -40.01 20.03
C SER A 63 -24.88 -39.26 20.99
N PRO A 64 -24.85 -39.53 22.32
CA PRO A 64 -25.38 -38.59 23.31
C PRO A 64 -24.36 -38.13 24.37
N ARG A 65 -24.86 -37.25 25.25
CA ARG A 65 -24.21 -36.55 26.37
C ARG A 65 -23.46 -37.47 27.36
N GLY A 66 -22.38 -36.93 27.93
CA GLY A 66 -21.75 -37.41 29.16
C GLY A 66 -20.76 -36.40 29.74
N VAL A 67 -21.17 -35.68 30.77
CA VAL A 67 -20.37 -34.73 31.57
C VAL A 67 -19.41 -35.50 32.48
N ARG A 68 -18.13 -35.06 32.59
CA ARG A 68 -17.30 -35.27 33.79
C ARG A 68 -16.22 -34.19 33.91
N LEU A 69 -16.06 -33.72 35.14
CA LEU A 69 -15.31 -32.55 35.59
C LEU A 69 -13.78 -32.78 35.67
N HIS A 70 -13.05 -31.68 35.49
CA HIS A 70 -11.68 -31.30 35.86
C HIS A 70 -10.66 -32.33 36.37
N ARG A 71 -9.47 -32.30 35.75
CA ARG A 71 -8.16 -32.32 36.45
C ARG A 71 -7.11 -31.56 35.64
N VAL A 72 -6.50 -30.54 36.27
CA VAL A 72 -5.35 -29.77 35.76
C VAL A 72 -4.06 -30.50 36.16
N PRO A 73 -3.09 -30.74 35.26
CA PRO A 73 -1.73 -31.06 35.65
C PRO A 73 -0.79 -29.85 35.51
N ARG A 74 -0.03 -29.58 36.57
CA ARG A 74 1.11 -28.67 36.63
C ARG A 74 2.34 -29.22 35.86
N PRO A 75 3.32 -28.36 35.48
CA PRO A 75 4.37 -28.69 34.52
C PRO A 75 5.59 -29.34 35.19
N GLY A 76 6.21 -30.31 34.50
CA GLY A 76 7.50 -30.84 34.91
C GLY A 76 7.98 -32.02 34.05
N ALA A 77 9.29 -32.01 33.77
CA ALA A 77 10.14 -33.08 33.24
C ALA A 77 10.05 -33.38 31.73
N GLY A 78 11.11 -32.98 31.03
CA GLY A 78 11.32 -33.26 29.61
C GLY A 78 11.76 -34.68 29.31
N HIS A 79 11.48 -35.11 28.08
CA HIS A 79 12.12 -36.26 27.43
C HIS A 79 12.21 -35.98 25.92
N ARG A 80 13.45 -35.90 25.40
CA ARG A 80 14.21 -36.93 24.66
C ARG A 80 13.93 -36.91 23.16
N VAL A 81 14.96 -36.48 22.43
CA VAL A 81 15.10 -36.56 20.98
C VAL A 81 15.34 -38.02 20.56
N PRO A 82 14.73 -38.54 19.47
CA PRO A 82 15.03 -39.87 18.98
C PRO A 82 16.34 -39.87 18.16
N THR A 83 17.32 -40.66 18.60
CA THR A 83 18.52 -41.01 17.82
C THR A 83 18.18 -42.13 16.84
N ARG A 84 18.27 -41.87 15.54
CA ARG A 84 18.35 -42.93 14.53
C ARG A 84 19.73 -42.89 13.87
N ALA A 85 20.52 -43.92 14.18
CA ALA A 85 21.85 -44.16 13.64
C ALA A 85 21.76 -44.40 12.12
N GLY A 86 22.36 -43.51 11.35
CA GLY A 86 22.58 -43.64 9.92
C GLY A 86 24.07 -43.47 9.63
N ARG A 87 24.71 -44.59 9.33
CA ARG A 87 26.09 -44.82 8.87
C ARG A 87 26.70 -43.64 8.07
N TRP A 88 27.74 -43.00 8.60
CA TRP A 88 28.54 -42.01 7.88
C TRP A 88 29.64 -42.72 7.06
N ARG A 89 29.61 -42.58 5.73
CA ARG A 89 30.80 -42.78 4.88
C ARG A 89 31.46 -41.40 4.71
N GLU A 90 32.74 -41.32 5.02
CA GLU A 90 33.57 -40.15 4.77
C GLU A 90 33.71 -39.93 3.26
N GLY A 91 33.05 -38.89 2.76
CA GLY A 91 33.19 -38.39 1.39
C GLY A 91 33.23 -36.87 1.44
N ARG A 92 34.35 -36.27 1.01
CA ARG A 92 34.54 -34.83 0.92
C ARG A 92 33.51 -34.21 -0.03
N GLY A 93 32.48 -33.57 0.51
CA GLY A 93 31.51 -32.79 -0.25
C GLY A 93 30.34 -32.34 0.62
N ARG A 94 30.29 -31.06 1.01
CA ARG A 94 29.16 -30.52 1.76
C ARG A 94 27.96 -30.37 0.83
N VAL A 95 27.10 -31.39 0.77
CA VAL A 95 25.76 -31.23 0.21
C VAL A 95 24.87 -30.61 1.29
N ARG A 96 24.52 -29.33 1.14
CA ARG A 96 23.55 -28.68 2.03
C ARG A 96 22.13 -29.00 1.55
N CYS A 97 21.27 -29.43 2.48
CA CYS A 97 19.83 -29.57 2.26
C CYS A 97 19.23 -28.22 1.82
N ARG A 98 18.32 -28.24 0.83
CA ARG A 98 17.69 -27.05 0.22
C ARG A 98 17.00 -26.14 1.25
N LEU A 99 16.44 -26.72 2.32
CA LEU A 99 15.79 -26.01 3.44
C LEU A 99 16.78 -25.23 4.32
N CYS A 100 18.05 -25.64 4.40
CA CYS A 100 19.08 -24.94 5.18
C CYS A 100 19.73 -23.76 4.43
N LEU A 101 19.35 -23.51 3.17
CA LEU A 101 19.79 -22.34 2.41
C LEU A 101 18.89 -21.11 2.65
N GLU A 102 17.70 -21.31 3.24
CA GLU A 102 16.69 -20.26 3.41
C GLU A 102 16.58 -19.70 4.83
N HIS A 103 17.31 -20.28 5.80
CA HIS A 103 17.40 -19.76 7.17
C HIS A 103 18.73 -19.02 7.40
N PRO A 104 18.72 -17.78 7.93
CA PRO A 104 19.95 -17.11 8.34
C PRO A 104 20.67 -17.96 9.39
N ARG A 105 22.00 -18.01 9.30
CA ARG A 105 22.82 -18.85 10.20
C ARG A 105 22.55 -18.45 11.65
N PRO A 106 22.23 -19.41 12.55
CA PRO A 106 22.12 -19.10 13.97
C PRO A 106 23.50 -18.64 14.47
N GLY A 107 23.61 -17.36 14.85
CA GLY A 107 24.84 -16.75 15.39
C GLY A 107 25.70 -15.93 14.43
N GLY A 108 25.36 -15.78 13.15
CA GLY A 108 26.09 -14.91 12.22
C GLY A 108 25.48 -13.51 12.12
N ARG A 109 26.29 -12.44 12.26
CA ARG A 109 25.84 -11.08 11.92
C ARG A 109 25.36 -11.08 10.46
N MET A 110 24.13 -10.63 10.21
CA MET A 110 23.61 -10.49 8.85
C MET A 110 24.54 -9.63 8.01
N THR A 111 24.71 -9.99 6.74
CA THR A 111 25.33 -9.11 5.77
C THR A 111 24.39 -7.94 5.46
N PRO A 112 24.92 -6.79 5.01
CA PRO A 112 24.07 -5.67 4.63
C PRO A 112 23.02 -6.01 3.56
N THR A 113 23.38 -6.89 2.62
CA THR A 113 22.47 -7.35 1.57
C THR A 113 21.35 -8.21 2.16
N GLU A 114 21.67 -9.11 3.10
CA GLU A 114 20.64 -9.90 3.81
C GLU A 114 19.70 -9.01 4.64
N ALA A 115 20.22 -7.95 5.27
CA ALA A 115 19.42 -6.99 6.01
C ALA A 115 18.42 -6.24 5.09
N ILE A 116 18.89 -5.75 3.94
CA ILE A 116 18.03 -5.12 2.92
C ILE A 116 16.96 -6.11 2.44
N LEU A 117 17.34 -7.34 2.07
CA LEU A 117 16.39 -8.35 1.61
C LEU A 117 15.35 -8.72 2.67
N ALA A 118 15.74 -8.78 3.95
CA ALA A 118 14.82 -9.02 5.05
C ALA A 118 13.81 -7.86 5.20
N ALA A 119 14.27 -6.61 5.11
CA ALA A 119 13.40 -5.43 5.16
C ALA A 119 12.43 -5.39 3.98
N LEU A 120 12.90 -5.70 2.76
CA LEU A 120 12.04 -5.76 1.56
C LEU A 120 10.99 -6.86 1.66
N LYS A 121 11.34 -8.05 2.18
CA LYS A 121 10.36 -9.11 2.48
C LYS A 121 9.33 -8.64 3.51
N GLY A 122 9.77 -7.92 4.54
CA GLY A 122 8.90 -7.31 5.55
C GLY A 122 7.91 -6.32 4.94
N ARG A 123 8.38 -5.39 4.10
CA ARG A 123 7.55 -4.45 3.35
C ARG A 123 6.50 -5.15 2.49
N THR A 124 6.89 -6.18 1.73
CA THR A 124 5.95 -6.93 0.89
C THR A 124 4.86 -7.59 1.72
N ARG A 125 5.22 -8.27 2.83
CA ARG A 125 4.23 -8.86 3.74
C ARG A 125 3.28 -7.82 4.32
N LEU A 126 3.81 -6.66 4.71
CA LEU A 126 3.01 -5.57 5.25
C LEU A 126 1.98 -5.07 4.23
N ILE A 127 2.42 -4.69 3.03
CA ILE A 127 1.52 -4.15 1.99
C ILE A 127 0.43 -5.17 1.62
N ASN A 128 0.82 -6.44 1.44
CA ASN A 128 -0.14 -7.50 1.13
C ASN A 128 -1.10 -7.74 2.29
N GLY A 129 -0.60 -7.83 3.53
CA GLY A 129 -1.44 -8.03 4.72
C GLY A 129 -2.46 -6.92 4.92
N THR A 130 -2.04 -5.65 4.83
CA THR A 130 -2.97 -4.50 4.93
C THR A 130 -4.02 -4.51 3.80
N THR A 131 -3.61 -4.93 2.59
CA THR A 131 -4.52 -5.04 1.44
C THR A 131 -5.53 -6.18 1.62
N ASP A 132 -5.09 -7.32 2.20
CA ASP A 132 -5.93 -8.48 2.48
C ASP A 132 -6.94 -8.20 3.61
N GLU A 133 -6.51 -7.49 4.66
CA GLU A 133 -7.41 -7.03 5.73
C GLU A 133 -8.48 -6.07 5.18
N LEU A 134 -8.07 -5.08 4.38
CA LEU A 134 -9.00 -4.16 3.72
C LEU A 134 -9.99 -4.91 2.80
N LYS A 135 -9.53 -5.95 2.10
CA LYS A 135 -10.39 -6.81 1.29
C LYS A 135 -11.44 -7.52 2.15
N ALA A 136 -11.03 -8.04 3.30
CA ALA A 136 -11.92 -8.72 4.23
C ALA A 136 -13.01 -7.77 4.76
N LEU A 137 -12.63 -6.53 5.12
CA LEU A 137 -13.57 -5.50 5.54
C LEU A 137 -14.60 -5.15 4.45
N LEU A 138 -14.14 -4.98 3.21
CA LEU A 138 -15.03 -4.72 2.07
C LEU A 138 -15.99 -5.88 1.80
N ALA A 139 -15.49 -7.12 1.90
CA ALA A 139 -16.32 -8.31 1.72
C ALA A 139 -17.39 -8.45 2.81
N GLU A 140 -17.04 -8.16 4.06
CA GLU A 140 -17.98 -8.17 5.18
C GLU A 140 -19.02 -7.06 5.06
N ALA A 141 -18.61 -5.84 4.70
CA ALA A 141 -19.55 -4.74 4.44
C ALA A 141 -20.53 -5.10 3.30
N ASN A 142 -20.02 -5.69 2.21
CA ASN A 142 -20.88 -6.17 1.12
C ASN A 142 -21.88 -7.22 1.60
N LYS A 143 -21.44 -8.19 2.43
CA LYS A 143 -22.32 -9.21 3.00
C LYS A 143 -23.42 -8.59 3.87
N GLN A 144 -23.10 -7.60 4.70
CA GLN A 144 -24.08 -6.91 5.55
C GLN A 144 -25.08 -6.10 4.72
N VAL A 145 -24.63 -5.36 3.71
CA VAL A 145 -25.49 -4.64 2.77
C VAL A 145 -26.44 -5.61 2.06
N MET A 146 -25.95 -6.76 1.61
CA MET A 146 -26.78 -7.78 0.96
C MET A 146 -27.81 -8.39 1.91
N ALA A 147 -27.45 -8.61 3.18
CA ALA A 147 -28.39 -9.10 4.19
C ALA A 147 -29.52 -8.09 4.44
N ILE A 148 -29.18 -6.80 4.57
CA ILE A 148 -30.15 -5.70 4.70
C ILE A 148 -31.11 -5.68 3.51
N LEU A 149 -30.56 -5.72 2.28
CA LEU A 149 -31.36 -5.71 1.05
C LEU A 149 -32.25 -6.95 0.90
N ALA A 150 -31.78 -8.13 1.33
CA ALA A 150 -32.56 -9.36 1.29
C ALA A 150 -33.70 -9.40 2.32
N SER A 151 -33.53 -8.73 3.46
CA SER A 151 -34.60 -8.57 4.46
C SER A 151 -35.61 -7.48 4.11
N ALA A 152 -35.32 -6.63 3.11
CA ALA A 152 -36.23 -5.58 2.69
C ALA A 152 -37.48 -6.18 2.00
N PRO A 153 -38.70 -5.69 2.30
CA PRO A 153 -39.90 -6.09 1.58
C PRO A 153 -39.77 -5.86 0.07
N SER A 154 -40.36 -6.73 -0.73
CA SER A 154 -40.33 -6.61 -2.21
C SER A 154 -41.07 -5.38 -2.73
N ASP A 155 -42.03 -4.86 -1.97
CA ASP A 155 -42.66 -3.56 -2.19
C ASP A 155 -41.80 -2.48 -1.53
N TYR A 156 -40.85 -1.95 -2.31
CA TYR A 156 -40.01 -0.79 -1.97
C TYR A 156 -40.87 0.49 -1.95
N GLN A 157 -41.88 0.53 -1.08
CA GLN A 157 -42.72 1.71 -0.92
C GLN A 157 -41.88 2.91 -0.47
N GLN A 158 -42.35 4.10 -0.85
CA GLN A 158 -41.71 5.39 -0.57
C GLN A 158 -41.36 5.63 0.92
N TRP A 159 -41.97 4.90 1.86
CA TRP A 159 -41.81 5.07 3.30
C TRP A 159 -40.62 4.32 3.94
N LEU A 160 -40.09 3.24 3.35
CA LEU A 160 -38.96 2.48 3.95
C LEU A 160 -37.57 2.91 3.45
N LEU A 161 -37.49 3.67 2.37
CA LEU A 161 -36.21 4.10 1.79
C LEU A 161 -35.31 4.87 2.78
N PRO A 162 -35.83 5.79 3.62
CA PRO A 162 -34.99 6.49 4.60
C PRO A 162 -34.37 5.54 5.63
N GLN A 163 -35.12 4.52 6.08
CA GLN A 163 -34.63 3.52 7.04
C GLN A 163 -33.55 2.64 6.41
N LEU A 164 -33.79 2.15 5.19
CA LEU A 164 -32.82 1.36 4.42
C LEU A 164 -31.51 2.13 4.18
N ARG A 165 -31.63 3.42 3.81
CA ARG A 165 -30.47 4.31 3.64
C ARG A 165 -29.70 4.51 4.94
N ALA A 166 -30.40 4.65 6.07
CA ALA A 166 -29.77 4.78 7.39
C ALA A 166 -29.04 3.50 7.83
N GLU A 167 -29.60 2.32 7.55
CA GLU A 167 -28.94 1.04 7.82
C GLU A 167 -27.68 0.84 6.99
N ILE A 168 -27.76 1.06 5.68
CA ILE A 168 -26.60 1.00 4.79
C ILE A 168 -25.56 2.05 5.17
N GLY A 169 -26.00 3.27 5.52
CA GLY A 169 -25.12 4.35 6.00
C GLY A 169 -24.28 3.91 7.20
N ARG A 170 -24.90 3.24 8.18
CA ARG A 170 -24.19 2.69 9.36
C ARG A 170 -23.15 1.65 8.99
N VAL A 171 -23.45 0.74 8.05
CA VAL A 171 -22.47 -0.26 7.56
C VAL A 171 -21.28 0.42 6.89
N MET A 172 -21.54 1.44 6.06
CA MET A 172 -20.48 2.15 5.34
C MET A 172 -19.63 3.05 6.26
N GLU A 173 -20.23 3.62 7.30
CA GLU A 173 -19.52 4.38 8.33
C GLU A 173 -18.59 3.48 9.17
N ALA A 174 -19.10 2.31 9.59
CA ALA A 174 -18.31 1.30 10.28
C ALA A 174 -17.12 0.83 9.40
N LEU A 175 -17.39 0.50 8.13
CA LEU A 175 -16.35 0.17 7.15
C LEU A 175 -15.31 1.29 7.02
N GLY A 176 -15.73 2.55 6.90
CA GLY A 176 -14.80 3.69 6.80
C GLY A 176 -13.89 3.81 8.02
N THR A 177 -14.44 3.62 9.22
CA THR A 177 -13.71 3.68 10.49
C THR A 177 -12.71 2.54 10.62
N GLU A 178 -13.15 1.30 10.37
CA GLU A 178 -12.30 0.10 10.46
C GLU A 178 -11.20 0.12 9.39
N ALA A 179 -11.54 0.49 8.15
CA ALA A 179 -10.57 0.61 7.07
C ALA A 179 -9.53 1.69 7.37
N ALA A 180 -9.95 2.84 7.91
CA ALA A 180 -9.02 3.90 8.33
C ALA A 180 -8.04 3.42 9.42
N ALA A 181 -8.52 2.64 10.40
CA ALA A 181 -7.66 2.08 11.45
C ALA A 181 -6.63 1.08 10.90
N VAL A 182 -7.05 0.19 9.99
CA VAL A 182 -6.15 -0.78 9.33
C VAL A 182 -5.05 -0.09 8.55
N VAL A 183 -5.40 0.90 7.73
CA VAL A 183 -4.41 1.62 6.90
C VAL A 183 -3.51 2.52 7.73
N ASP A 184 -3.99 3.08 8.84
CA ASP A 184 -3.18 3.86 9.77
C ASP A 184 -2.06 3.01 10.39
N GLY A 185 -2.43 1.84 10.92
CA GLY A 185 -1.46 0.86 11.45
C GLY A 185 -0.46 0.41 10.38
N GLY A 186 -0.96 0.12 9.18
CA GLY A 186 -0.14 -0.22 8.01
C GLY A 186 0.87 0.87 7.67
N GLN A 187 0.45 2.14 7.71
CA GLN A 187 1.30 3.27 7.35
C GLN A 187 2.40 3.54 8.40
N VAL A 188 2.07 3.44 9.69
CA VAL A 188 3.07 3.52 10.77
C VAL A 188 4.10 2.39 10.63
N ALA A 189 3.65 1.17 10.33
CA ALA A 189 4.55 0.05 10.10
C ALA A 189 5.42 0.25 8.85
N ALA A 190 4.88 0.82 7.78
CA ALA A 190 5.61 1.10 6.54
C ALA A 190 6.72 2.12 6.78
N TRP A 191 6.39 3.21 7.49
CA TRP A 191 7.36 4.23 7.91
C TRP A 191 8.51 3.63 8.72
N ARG A 192 8.19 2.88 9.78
CA ARG A 192 9.20 2.19 10.62
C ARG A 192 10.05 1.21 9.81
N GLY A 193 9.43 0.48 8.89
CA GLY A 193 10.13 -0.44 7.99
C GLY A 193 11.13 0.28 7.07
N GLY A 194 10.76 1.46 6.58
CA GLY A 194 11.61 2.28 5.71
C GLY A 194 12.88 2.77 6.40
N SER A 195 12.75 3.28 7.62
CA SER A 195 13.89 3.71 8.44
C SER A 195 14.73 2.52 8.91
N ALA A 196 14.08 1.44 9.38
CA ALA A 196 14.76 0.23 9.86
C ALA A 196 15.57 -0.46 8.74
N MET A 197 15.15 -0.35 7.47
CA MET A 197 15.96 -0.86 6.36
C MET A 197 17.33 -0.17 6.29
N VAL A 198 17.37 1.15 6.48
CA VAL A 198 18.64 1.89 6.50
C VAL A 198 19.45 1.46 7.71
N ASP A 199 18.87 1.53 8.91
CA ASP A 199 19.55 1.21 10.16
C ASP A 199 20.17 -0.18 10.17
N SER A 200 19.38 -1.19 9.80
CA SER A 200 19.86 -2.57 9.76
C SER A 200 20.93 -2.79 8.70
N SER A 201 20.86 -2.12 7.55
CA SER A 201 21.87 -2.22 6.50
C SER A 201 23.19 -1.56 6.89
N LEU A 202 23.15 -0.42 7.59
CA LEU A 202 24.34 0.30 8.06
C LEU A 202 24.97 -0.44 9.25
N ALA A 203 24.17 -0.92 10.21
CA ALA A 203 24.63 -1.75 11.32
C ALA A 203 25.33 -3.02 10.82
N ALA A 204 24.76 -3.70 9.82
CA ALA A 204 25.38 -4.85 9.16
C ALA A 204 26.67 -4.49 8.41
N SER A 205 26.85 -3.22 8.04
CA SER A 205 28.04 -2.67 7.39
C SER A 205 29.15 -2.30 8.37
N GLY A 206 28.89 -2.41 9.68
CA GLY A 206 29.81 -2.04 10.76
C GLY A 206 29.59 -0.62 11.29
N ILE A 207 28.52 0.06 10.87
CA ILE A 207 28.22 1.45 11.23
C ILE A 207 27.13 1.44 12.31
N SER A 208 27.48 1.86 13.52
CA SER A 208 26.52 2.06 14.59
C SER A 208 26.48 3.54 14.95
N ALA A 209 25.49 4.26 14.43
CA ALA A 209 25.25 5.65 14.77
C ALA A 209 23.95 5.77 15.57
N ALA A 210 24.01 6.46 16.71
CA ALA A 210 22.82 6.86 17.45
C ALA A 210 22.20 8.07 16.76
N LEU A 211 21.36 7.81 15.76
CA LEU A 211 20.65 8.86 15.02
C LEU A 211 19.36 9.26 15.74
N PRO A 212 18.97 10.55 15.72
CA PRO A 212 17.70 11.00 16.26
C PRO A 212 16.53 10.28 15.57
N GLN A 213 15.38 10.27 16.22
CA GLN A 213 14.15 9.75 15.60
C GLN A 213 13.75 10.63 14.41
N LEU A 214 13.11 10.03 13.41
CA LEU A 214 12.57 10.77 12.27
C LEU A 214 11.42 11.69 12.71
N ASP A 215 11.26 12.80 11.99
CA ASP A 215 10.18 13.75 12.24
C ASP A 215 8.80 13.07 12.14
N VAL A 216 8.03 13.18 13.23
CA VAL A 216 6.69 12.61 13.36
C VAL A 216 5.61 13.51 12.77
N VAL A 217 5.90 14.80 12.52
CA VAL A 217 4.96 15.75 11.92
C VAL A 217 4.64 15.35 10.49
N GLN A 218 5.67 15.06 9.69
CA GLN A 218 5.47 14.58 8.32
C GLN A 218 4.70 13.26 8.28
N LEU A 219 5.01 12.30 9.17
CA LEU A 219 4.24 11.06 9.29
C LEU A 219 2.77 11.35 9.65
N GLY A 220 2.51 12.29 10.56
CA GLY A 220 1.16 12.74 10.92
C GLY A 220 0.37 13.22 9.71
N ALA A 221 0.95 14.11 8.89
CA ALA A 221 0.32 14.61 7.67
C ALA A 221 0.02 13.49 6.66
N MET A 222 0.97 12.56 6.46
CA MET A 222 0.75 11.41 5.59
C MET A 222 -0.39 10.53 6.12
N ARG A 223 -0.48 10.32 7.44
CA ARG A 223 -1.49 9.46 8.06
C ARG A 223 -2.87 10.04 7.85
N SER A 224 -3.06 11.33 8.17
CA SER A 224 -4.32 12.04 7.93
C SER A 224 -4.77 11.94 6.47
N PHE A 225 -3.85 12.10 5.53
CA PHE A 225 -4.16 12.00 4.10
C PHE A 225 -4.62 10.60 3.68
N LEU A 226 -3.95 9.53 4.13
CA LEU A 226 -4.36 8.16 3.77
C LEU A 226 -5.68 7.79 4.44
N THR A 227 -5.87 8.11 5.71
CA THR A 227 -7.11 7.79 6.42
C THR A 227 -8.31 8.51 5.81
N GLU A 228 -8.17 9.79 5.45
CA GLU A 228 -9.21 10.57 4.75
C GLU A 228 -9.53 10.00 3.36
N LYS A 229 -8.50 9.59 2.59
CA LYS A 229 -8.72 8.94 1.29
C LYS A 229 -9.51 7.65 1.42
N ILE A 230 -9.20 6.85 2.44
CA ILE A 230 -9.80 5.53 2.62
C ILE A 230 -11.22 5.65 3.19
N SER A 231 -11.46 6.55 4.14
CA SER A 231 -12.82 6.82 4.63
C SER A 231 -13.70 7.40 3.51
N GLY A 232 -13.15 8.30 2.68
CA GLY A 232 -13.87 8.88 1.54
C GLY A 232 -14.34 7.84 0.51
N ILE A 233 -13.64 6.71 0.36
CA ILE A 233 -14.09 5.60 -0.51
C ILE A 233 -15.38 4.99 0.00
N SER A 234 -15.53 4.81 1.32
CA SER A 234 -16.76 4.30 1.92
C SER A 234 -17.92 5.27 1.73
N THR A 235 -17.68 6.57 1.88
CA THR A 235 -18.68 7.62 1.58
C THR A 235 -19.10 7.62 0.11
N GLU A 236 -18.14 7.51 -0.82
CA GLU A 236 -18.42 7.43 -2.26
C GLU A 236 -19.26 6.19 -2.59
N ALA A 237 -18.92 5.04 -2.00
CA ALA A 237 -19.69 3.81 -2.15
C ALA A 237 -21.11 3.94 -1.59
N ALA A 238 -21.29 4.53 -0.40
CA ALA A 238 -22.61 4.80 0.16
C ALA A 238 -23.47 5.68 -0.76
N ASN A 239 -22.89 6.74 -1.33
CA ASN A 239 -23.60 7.64 -2.26
C ASN A 239 -24.01 6.92 -3.55
N ARG A 240 -23.17 6.03 -4.07
CA ARG A 240 -23.50 5.20 -5.23
C ARG A 240 -24.66 4.25 -4.92
N ILE A 241 -24.64 3.60 -3.75
CA ILE A 241 -25.73 2.73 -3.30
C ILE A 241 -27.03 3.53 -3.18
N ASN A 242 -26.99 4.71 -2.54
CA ASN A 242 -28.16 5.58 -2.38
C ASN A 242 -28.76 6.03 -3.72
N THR A 243 -27.90 6.24 -4.73
CA THR A 243 -28.34 6.55 -6.10
C THR A 243 -29.11 5.38 -6.70
N GLN A 244 -28.60 4.14 -6.55
CA GLN A 244 -29.29 2.94 -7.02
C GLN A 244 -30.65 2.77 -6.32
N LEU A 245 -30.70 2.94 -5.00
CA LEU A 245 -31.97 2.82 -4.27
C LEU A 245 -32.98 3.90 -4.66
N GLY A 246 -32.51 5.11 -4.95
CA GLY A 246 -33.37 6.18 -5.46
C GLY A 246 -33.99 5.87 -6.82
N LEU A 247 -33.21 5.27 -7.74
CA LEU A 247 -33.71 4.84 -9.05
C LEU A 247 -34.81 3.76 -8.94
N VAL A 248 -34.72 2.87 -7.94
CA VAL A 248 -35.77 1.87 -7.67
C VAL A 248 -37.07 2.55 -7.28
N THR A 249 -37.00 3.51 -6.35
CA THR A 249 -38.20 4.24 -5.88
C THR A 249 -38.88 5.06 -6.97
N MET A 250 -38.12 5.55 -7.95
CA MET A 250 -38.67 6.25 -9.11
C MET A 250 -39.24 5.32 -10.19
N GLY A 251 -39.13 4.00 -10.01
CA GLY A 251 -39.51 3.01 -11.02
C GLY A 251 -38.58 2.96 -12.24
N ALA A 252 -37.42 3.63 -12.18
CA ALA A 252 -36.45 3.67 -13.26
C ALA A 252 -35.61 2.38 -13.35
N GLN A 253 -35.52 1.61 -12.28
CA GLN A 253 -34.85 0.31 -12.26
C GLN A 253 -35.52 -0.68 -11.31
N THR A 254 -35.31 -1.98 -11.54
CA THR A 254 -35.83 -3.00 -10.63
C THR A 254 -34.98 -3.13 -9.37
N PRO A 255 -35.54 -3.61 -8.25
CA PRO A 255 -34.76 -3.95 -7.07
C PRO A 255 -33.62 -4.93 -7.33
N PHE A 256 -33.85 -5.91 -8.20
CA PHE A 256 -32.85 -6.90 -8.57
C PHE A 256 -31.65 -6.26 -9.27
N ASP A 257 -31.91 -5.35 -10.21
CA ASP A 257 -30.85 -4.62 -10.92
C ASP A 257 -30.05 -3.72 -9.99
N ALA A 258 -30.72 -3.08 -9.02
CA ALA A 258 -30.06 -2.26 -7.99
C ALA A 258 -29.11 -3.09 -7.13
N ILE A 259 -29.56 -4.26 -6.65
CA ILE A 259 -28.73 -5.19 -5.85
C ILE A 259 -27.49 -5.63 -6.64
N LYS A 260 -27.66 -5.95 -7.92
CA LYS A 260 -26.55 -6.31 -8.82
C LYS A 260 -25.56 -5.15 -8.97
N ALA A 261 -26.05 -3.93 -9.21
CA ALA A 261 -25.21 -2.74 -9.36
C ALA A 261 -24.44 -2.37 -8.07
N VAL A 262 -25.09 -2.53 -6.91
CA VAL A 262 -24.47 -2.36 -5.59
C VAL A 262 -23.32 -3.35 -5.40
N THR A 263 -23.57 -4.63 -5.70
CA THR A 263 -22.56 -5.70 -5.59
C THR A 263 -21.33 -5.41 -6.47
N THR A 264 -21.55 -5.00 -7.72
CA THR A 264 -20.46 -4.63 -8.63
C THR A 264 -19.68 -3.41 -8.13
N THR A 265 -20.38 -2.41 -7.59
CA THR A 265 -19.74 -1.19 -7.05
C THR A 265 -18.77 -1.53 -5.91
N LEU A 266 -19.22 -2.32 -4.94
CA LEU A 266 -18.42 -2.69 -3.76
C LEU A 266 -17.27 -3.64 -4.11
N ASN A 267 -17.53 -4.68 -4.92
CA ASN A 267 -16.54 -5.74 -5.16
C ASN A 267 -15.45 -5.38 -6.17
N GLU A 268 -15.76 -4.55 -7.17
CA GLU A 268 -14.79 -4.24 -8.22
C GLU A 268 -14.25 -2.83 -8.12
N ALA A 269 -15.12 -1.82 -8.21
CA ALA A 269 -14.67 -0.44 -8.30
C ALA A 269 -14.05 0.05 -6.99
N THR A 270 -14.77 -0.14 -5.88
CA THR A 270 -14.32 0.26 -4.54
C THR A 270 -13.05 -0.48 -4.15
N TYR A 271 -13.02 -1.81 -4.33
CA TYR A 271 -11.84 -2.62 -4.05
C TYR A 271 -10.61 -2.23 -4.88
N LYS A 272 -10.71 -2.15 -6.21
CA LYS A 272 -9.58 -1.79 -7.09
C LYS A 272 -9.01 -0.41 -6.75
N ARG A 273 -9.88 0.55 -6.40
CA ARG A 273 -9.47 1.90 -5.99
C ARG A 273 -8.78 1.87 -4.64
N ALA A 274 -9.37 1.22 -3.63
CA ALA A 274 -8.84 1.19 -2.28
C ALA A 274 -7.48 0.48 -2.22
N THR A 275 -7.34 -0.66 -2.90
CA THR A 275 -6.05 -1.37 -3.00
C THR A 275 -4.96 -0.55 -3.72
N THR A 276 -5.32 0.18 -4.78
CA THR A 276 -4.38 1.08 -5.48
C THR A 276 -3.89 2.21 -4.56
N ILE A 277 -4.80 2.79 -3.78
CA ILE A 277 -4.46 3.84 -2.81
C ILE A 277 -3.54 3.27 -1.72
N VAL A 278 -3.93 2.17 -1.07
CA VAL A 278 -3.11 1.53 -0.02
C VAL A 278 -1.73 1.18 -0.54
N HIS A 279 -1.62 0.49 -1.68
CA HIS A 279 -0.32 0.11 -2.22
C HIS A 279 0.54 1.34 -2.56
N THR A 280 -0.05 2.42 -3.07
CA THR A 280 0.67 3.65 -3.41
C THR A 280 1.16 4.38 -2.16
N GLU A 281 0.28 4.59 -1.19
CA GLU A 281 0.60 5.40 -0.01
C GLU A 281 1.46 4.66 1.01
N LEU A 282 1.26 3.35 1.21
CA LEU A 282 2.17 2.55 2.05
C LEU A 282 3.57 2.49 1.46
N ASN A 283 3.68 2.34 0.14
CA ASN A 283 4.99 2.41 -0.51
C ASN A 283 5.62 3.80 -0.34
N ARG A 284 4.84 4.86 -0.50
CA ARG A 284 5.31 6.24 -0.31
C ARG A 284 5.81 6.45 1.12
N ALA A 285 5.07 5.99 2.13
CA ALA A 285 5.47 6.09 3.54
C ALA A 285 6.80 5.38 3.81
N PHE A 286 6.95 4.16 3.29
CA PHE A 286 8.21 3.41 3.39
C PHE A 286 9.37 4.16 2.72
N SER A 287 9.18 4.62 1.47
CA SER A 287 10.25 5.26 0.70
C SER A 287 10.61 6.66 1.24
N THR A 288 9.63 7.39 1.79
CA THR A 288 9.87 8.69 2.43
C THR A 288 10.72 8.51 3.69
N ALA A 289 10.32 7.61 4.58
CA ALA A 289 11.09 7.31 5.80
C ALA A 289 12.49 6.78 5.46
N ASN A 290 12.60 5.96 4.41
CA ASN A 290 13.87 5.46 3.92
C ASN A 290 14.79 6.60 3.44
N GLN A 291 14.26 7.54 2.64
CA GLN A 291 15.02 8.69 2.16
C GLN A 291 15.48 9.58 3.31
N LEU A 292 14.58 9.99 4.21
CA LEU A 292 14.91 10.84 5.36
C LEU A 292 15.98 10.19 6.25
N ARG A 293 15.88 8.86 6.44
CA ARG A 293 16.87 8.15 7.24
C ARG A 293 18.23 8.06 6.53
N MET A 294 18.25 7.91 5.21
CA MET A 294 19.50 7.99 4.45
C MET A 294 20.12 9.39 4.54
N GLU A 295 19.30 10.46 4.52
CA GLU A 295 19.78 11.84 4.67
C GLU A 295 20.44 12.06 6.03
N GLN A 296 19.77 11.68 7.13
CA GLN A 296 20.37 11.69 8.47
C GLN A 296 21.65 10.85 8.55
N SER A 297 21.67 9.68 7.88
CA SER A 297 22.83 8.79 7.90
C SER A 297 24.00 9.33 7.09
N ALA A 298 23.76 10.16 6.07
CA ALA A 298 24.80 10.73 5.22
C ALA A 298 25.70 11.72 5.99
N GLU A 299 25.20 12.32 7.07
CA GLU A 299 25.99 13.16 7.98
C GLU A 299 27.08 12.34 8.70
N ALA A 300 26.76 11.11 9.09
CA ALA A 300 27.68 10.21 9.79
C ALA A 300 28.51 9.33 8.83
N VAL A 301 28.08 9.17 7.58
CA VAL A 301 28.71 8.28 6.59
C VAL A 301 29.06 9.08 5.34
N PRO A 302 30.28 9.66 5.27
CA PRO A 302 30.70 10.43 4.12
C PRO A 302 30.67 9.61 2.83
N GLY A 303 30.07 10.17 1.79
CA GLY A 303 29.94 9.50 0.49
C GLY A 303 28.85 8.45 0.43
N LEU A 304 27.96 8.35 1.42
CA LEU A 304 26.76 7.52 1.31
C LEU A 304 25.97 7.90 0.05
N LYS A 305 25.62 6.88 -0.73
CA LYS A 305 24.78 6.99 -1.92
C LYS A 305 23.48 6.25 -1.70
N LYS A 306 22.53 6.49 -2.58
CA LYS A 306 21.33 5.69 -2.73
C LYS A 306 21.28 5.09 -4.12
N ARG A 307 20.63 3.93 -4.24
CA ARG A 307 20.54 3.20 -5.48
C ARG A 307 19.12 2.77 -5.78
N TRP A 308 18.70 2.94 -7.03
CA TRP A 308 17.39 2.51 -7.48
C TRP A 308 17.33 1.01 -7.72
N VAL A 309 16.42 0.32 -7.04
CA VAL A 309 16.13 -1.09 -7.26
C VAL A 309 14.72 -1.20 -7.82
N GLN A 310 14.62 -1.75 -9.04
CA GLN A 310 13.34 -1.94 -9.69
C GLN A 310 12.47 -2.94 -8.92
N SER A 311 11.15 -2.81 -9.06
CA SER A 311 10.23 -3.81 -8.54
C SER A 311 10.31 -5.11 -9.34
N GLY A 312 10.19 -6.26 -8.70
CA GLY A 312 10.02 -7.57 -9.35
C GLY A 312 8.61 -7.82 -9.89
N LYS A 313 7.91 -6.80 -10.38
CA LYS A 313 6.56 -6.95 -10.95
C LYS A 313 6.64 -7.71 -12.28
N ARG A 314 5.56 -8.43 -12.61
CA ARG A 314 5.44 -9.17 -13.89
C ARG A 314 5.59 -8.25 -15.10
N GLU A 315 5.00 -7.06 -15.01
CA GLU A 315 5.04 -6.02 -16.04
C GLU A 315 5.65 -4.75 -15.43
N PRO A 316 6.98 -4.64 -15.36
CA PRO A 316 7.65 -3.45 -14.86
C PRO A 316 7.61 -2.34 -15.92
N ARG A 317 7.59 -1.09 -15.46
CA ARG A 317 7.66 0.09 -16.35
C ARG A 317 9.04 0.17 -16.99
N PRO A 318 9.17 0.25 -18.33
CA PRO A 318 10.48 0.29 -19.00
C PRO A 318 11.40 1.39 -18.48
N GLU A 319 10.85 2.55 -18.12
CA GLU A 319 11.62 3.70 -17.62
C GLU A 319 12.20 3.43 -16.23
N HIS A 320 11.53 2.62 -15.41
CA HIS A 320 12.03 2.22 -14.09
C HIS A 320 13.06 1.10 -14.18
N VAL A 321 12.94 0.23 -15.19
CA VAL A 321 13.94 -0.80 -15.52
C VAL A 321 15.22 -0.15 -16.03
N ALA A 322 15.08 0.85 -16.90
CA ALA A 322 16.21 1.57 -17.49
C ALA A 322 17.12 2.24 -16.44
N ILE A 323 16.55 2.72 -15.34
CA ILE A 323 17.31 3.33 -14.24
C ILE A 323 17.66 2.34 -13.12
N HIS A 324 17.41 1.04 -13.32
CA HIS A 324 17.79 0.04 -12.33
C HIS A 324 19.30 0.07 -12.07
N GLY A 325 19.66 0.15 -10.79
CA GLY A 325 21.04 0.26 -10.36
C GLY A 325 21.64 1.65 -10.56
N GLN A 326 20.88 2.66 -10.98
CA GLN A 326 21.33 4.06 -10.95
C GLN A 326 21.67 4.41 -9.51
N GLU A 327 22.89 4.88 -9.28
CA GLU A 327 23.37 5.37 -7.98
C GLU A 327 23.44 6.88 -8.03
N GLN A 328 22.93 7.54 -6.98
CA GLN A 328 23.00 8.98 -6.81
C GLN A 328 23.47 9.29 -5.39
N PRO A 329 24.12 10.45 -5.16
CA PRO A 329 24.22 10.99 -3.81
C PRO A 329 22.85 11.06 -3.15
N VAL A 330 22.80 10.89 -1.83
CA VAL A 330 21.53 10.82 -1.11
C VAL A 330 20.66 12.06 -1.33
N ASP A 331 21.28 13.25 -1.41
CA ASP A 331 20.64 14.56 -1.61
C ASP A 331 20.23 14.84 -3.08
N LYS A 332 20.62 14.00 -4.04
CA LYS A 332 20.32 14.21 -5.46
C LYS A 332 19.17 13.33 -5.95
N PRO A 333 18.36 13.80 -6.91
CA PRO A 333 17.28 13.00 -7.47
C PRO A 333 17.81 11.92 -8.42
N PHE A 334 17.05 10.83 -8.53
CA PHE A 334 17.16 9.91 -9.65
C PHE A 334 16.67 10.58 -10.93
N LEU A 335 17.32 10.25 -12.05
CA LEU A 335 17.06 10.84 -13.36
C LEU A 335 16.42 9.79 -14.26
N LEU A 336 15.17 10.01 -14.63
CA LEU A 336 14.38 9.18 -15.52
C LEU A 336 14.23 9.89 -16.87
N GLU A 337 14.05 9.13 -17.96
CA GLU A 337 13.76 9.68 -19.29
C GLU A 337 14.77 10.72 -19.75
N GLY A 338 16.06 10.37 -19.65
CA GLY A 338 17.14 11.29 -20.01
C GLY A 338 17.26 12.53 -19.10
N GLY A 339 16.58 12.55 -17.95
CA GLY A 339 16.60 13.66 -16.99
C GLY A 339 15.38 14.56 -17.03
N ALA A 340 14.41 14.29 -17.91
CA ALA A 340 13.14 15.04 -17.97
C ALA A 340 12.31 14.86 -16.69
N VAL A 341 12.37 13.67 -16.08
CA VAL A 341 11.70 13.39 -14.81
C VAL A 341 12.75 13.18 -13.72
N LYS A 342 12.57 13.89 -12.61
CA LYS A 342 13.43 13.83 -11.43
C LYS A 342 12.60 13.34 -10.24
N LEU A 343 13.05 12.28 -9.57
CA LEU A 343 12.40 11.72 -8.39
C LEU A 343 13.43 11.57 -7.27
N MET A 344 13.16 12.10 -6.07
CA MET A 344 14.08 11.90 -4.95
C MET A 344 14.11 10.44 -4.47
N TYR A 345 12.97 9.77 -4.51
CA TYR A 345 12.84 8.38 -4.14
C TYR A 345 11.67 7.73 -4.90
N PRO A 346 11.59 6.39 -4.94
CA PRO A 346 10.43 5.72 -5.54
C PRO A 346 9.12 6.12 -4.87
N GLY A 347 8.14 6.58 -5.66
CA GLY A 347 6.85 7.04 -5.12
C GLY A 347 6.86 8.47 -4.59
N ASP A 348 7.87 9.28 -4.93
CA ASP A 348 7.93 10.71 -4.63
C ASP A 348 6.66 11.46 -5.09
N PRO A 349 5.92 12.17 -4.21
CA PRO A 349 4.70 12.91 -4.57
C PRO A 349 4.91 14.08 -5.53
N THR A 350 6.12 14.59 -5.67
CA THR A 350 6.43 15.67 -6.63
C THR A 350 6.53 15.17 -8.07
N GLY A 351 6.67 13.85 -8.24
CA GLY A 351 6.72 13.19 -9.54
C GLY A 351 5.36 12.95 -10.18
N PRO A 352 5.30 12.76 -11.52
CA PRO A 352 4.05 12.50 -12.21
C PRO A 352 3.47 11.13 -11.83
N ALA A 353 2.14 11.06 -11.75
CA ALA A 353 1.41 9.87 -11.30
C ALA A 353 1.82 8.58 -12.03
N ARG A 354 2.12 8.66 -13.33
CA ARG A 354 2.53 7.50 -14.15
C ARG A 354 3.79 6.80 -13.64
N HIS A 355 4.65 7.47 -12.86
CA HIS A 355 5.84 6.88 -12.25
C HIS A 355 5.67 6.55 -10.76
N THR A 356 4.60 6.98 -10.11
CA THR A 356 4.48 6.92 -8.63
C THR A 356 3.34 5.99 -8.20
N ILE A 357 2.22 5.99 -8.92
CA ILE A 357 1.06 5.15 -8.60
C ILE A 357 1.40 3.66 -8.75
N ASN A 358 0.99 2.84 -7.79
CA ASN A 358 1.30 1.41 -7.77
C ASN A 358 2.79 1.12 -8.03
N CYS A 359 3.70 2.01 -7.63
CA CYS A 359 5.12 1.75 -7.76
C CYS A 359 5.56 0.72 -6.71
N GLY A 360 6.35 -0.27 -7.13
CA GLY A 360 6.94 -1.26 -6.22
C GLY A 360 8.44 -1.10 -6.03
N CYS A 361 9.07 -0.13 -6.72
CA CYS A 361 10.51 0.11 -6.70
C CYS A 361 10.94 0.62 -5.32
N VAL A 362 12.23 0.47 -5.02
CA VAL A 362 12.80 0.84 -3.72
C VAL A 362 14.17 1.47 -3.89
N SER A 363 14.49 2.44 -3.03
CA SER A 363 15.85 2.96 -2.88
C SER A 363 16.56 2.14 -1.81
N VAL A 364 17.81 1.78 -2.07
CA VAL A 364 18.66 1.11 -1.08
C VAL A 364 19.90 1.95 -0.80
N PRO A 365 20.36 2.05 0.46
CA PRO A 365 21.60 2.75 0.77
C PRO A 365 22.78 2.00 0.15
N VAL A 366 23.77 2.74 -0.35
CA VAL A 366 25.02 2.24 -0.92
C VAL A 366 26.21 2.94 -0.29
N VAL A 367 27.00 2.16 0.46
CA VAL A 367 28.32 2.60 0.93
C VAL A 367 29.34 2.39 -0.20
N PRO A 368 30.15 3.40 -0.57
CA PRO A 368 31.16 3.28 -1.62
C PRO A 368 32.17 2.17 -1.36
N LYS A 369 32.66 1.51 -2.42
CA LYS A 369 33.64 0.42 -2.32
C LYS A 369 34.98 0.91 -1.76
N ASP A 370 35.46 2.05 -2.25
CA ASP A 370 36.76 2.61 -1.90
C ASP A 370 36.65 3.60 -0.72
N ASN A 371 35.73 3.34 0.21
CA ASN A 371 35.56 4.23 1.35
C ASN A 371 36.79 4.13 2.27
N PRO A 372 37.32 5.27 2.75
CA PRO A 372 38.53 5.28 3.58
C PRO A 372 38.30 4.74 5.00
N TYR A 373 37.06 4.37 5.33
CA TYR A 373 36.61 3.96 6.67
C TYR A 373 36.46 2.43 6.81
N GLY A 374 36.84 1.64 5.79
CA GLY A 374 36.79 0.17 5.82
C GLY A 374 35.38 -0.44 5.88
N LEU A 375 34.35 0.35 5.57
CA LEU A 375 32.95 -0.03 5.67
C LEU A 375 32.56 -1.07 4.60
N LYS A 376 31.74 -2.05 4.97
CA LYS A 376 31.27 -3.06 4.02
C LYS A 376 30.26 -2.45 3.07
N ARG A 377 30.33 -2.83 1.79
CA ARG A 377 29.33 -2.44 0.80
C ARG A 377 27.97 -3.05 1.16
N THR A 378 26.93 -2.23 1.06
CA THR A 378 25.56 -2.62 1.44
C THR A 378 24.93 -3.63 0.49
N THR A 379 25.34 -3.61 -0.77
CA THR A 379 24.82 -4.49 -1.82
C THR A 379 25.98 -5.06 -2.65
N LYS A 380 26.12 -6.39 -2.66
CA LYS A 380 26.95 -7.07 -3.67
C LYS A 380 26.15 -7.13 -4.98
N ASP A 381 26.40 -6.22 -5.91
CA ASP A 381 25.78 -6.33 -7.24
C ASP A 381 26.54 -7.32 -8.12
N PRO A 382 25.88 -8.31 -8.74
CA PRO A 382 26.40 -8.94 -9.96
C PRO A 382 26.55 -7.93 -11.10
N ALA A 383 25.83 -6.81 -11.04
CA ALA A 383 25.90 -5.72 -11.99
C ALA A 383 27.23 -4.95 -12.01
N ASP A 384 28.14 -5.12 -11.04
CA ASP A 384 29.50 -4.57 -11.20
C ASP A 384 30.23 -5.22 -12.37
N ALA A 385 30.05 -6.52 -12.57
CA ALA A 385 30.63 -7.25 -13.69
C ALA A 385 29.94 -6.87 -15.01
N GLU A 386 28.62 -6.69 -15.00
CA GLU A 386 27.86 -6.35 -16.21
C GLU A 386 28.00 -4.87 -16.59
N LYS A 387 28.02 -3.94 -15.63
CA LYS A 387 28.34 -2.53 -15.86
C LYS A 387 29.81 -2.34 -16.24
N ALA A 388 30.74 -3.14 -15.70
CA ALA A 388 32.12 -3.15 -16.17
C ALA A 388 32.22 -3.64 -17.62
N ARG A 389 31.46 -4.69 -17.99
CA ARG A 389 31.37 -5.19 -19.38
C ARG A 389 30.74 -4.16 -20.32
N ALA A 390 29.64 -3.52 -19.92
CA ALA A 390 28.97 -2.48 -20.72
C ALA A 390 29.85 -1.23 -20.88
N ARG A 391 30.55 -0.79 -19.81
CA ARG A 391 31.53 0.31 -19.88
C ARG A 391 32.75 -0.05 -20.72
N ALA A 392 33.25 -1.29 -20.64
CA ALA A 392 34.32 -1.78 -21.49
C ALA A 392 33.89 -1.84 -22.97
N ALA A 393 32.66 -2.27 -23.25
CA ALA A 393 32.10 -2.30 -24.60
C ALA A 393 31.95 -0.90 -25.20
N LEU A 394 31.46 0.07 -24.42
CA LEU A 394 31.38 1.47 -24.84
C LEU A 394 32.77 2.09 -25.08
N LYS A 395 33.74 1.80 -24.20
CA LYS A 395 35.13 2.30 -24.36
C LYS A 395 35.82 1.68 -25.58
N ALA A 396 35.55 0.41 -25.88
CA ALA A 396 36.06 -0.29 -27.07
C ALA A 396 35.40 0.18 -28.38
N ALA A 397 34.15 0.65 -28.33
CA ALA A 397 33.48 1.27 -29.46
C ALA A 397 34.02 2.68 -29.74
N GLN A 398 34.41 3.41 -28.70
CA GLN A 398 34.99 4.76 -28.79
C GLN A 398 36.48 4.77 -29.21
N SER A 399 37.19 3.65 -29.07
CA SER A 399 38.60 3.53 -29.50
C SER A 399 38.76 2.94 -30.91
N LYS A 400 37.66 2.72 -31.63
CA LYS A 400 37.62 2.15 -32.99
C LYS A 400 37.09 3.13 -34.04
N GLY A 401 36.69 4.32 -33.63
CA GLY A 401 36.55 5.50 -34.51
C GLY A 401 37.70 6.44 -34.23
#